data_AF-A0A7R8VYM4-F1
#
_entry.id   AF-A0A7R8VYM4-F1
#
_cell.length_a   1.000
_cell.length_b   1.000
_cell.length_c   1.000
_cell.angle_alpha   90.00
_cell.angle_beta   90.00
_cell.angle_gamma   90.00
#
_symmetry.space_group_name_H-M   'P 1'
#
loop_
_entity.id
_entity.type
_entity.pdbx_description
1 polymer ?
#
loop_
_entity_poly.entity_id
_entity_poly.type
_entity_poly.pdbx_seq_one_letter_code
_entity_poly.pdbx_strand_id
1 'polypeptide(L)'
;MDSVAACDLIDKSSSRATFRLVCHQAATGDQAVSLQGQGQGAPLSNFKHHDFETELGRAEEIVRKIGLILDLRSSPIRKEYLALRERKSHRRRSFHLGPR
;
A
#
# COMPACT_ATOMS: atom_id res chain seq x y z
N MET A 1 -9.55 9.79 -6.02
CA MET A 1 -9.38 8.79 -4.93
C MET A 1 -9.25 7.37 -5.45
N ASP A 2 -9.62 7.08 -6.70
CA ASP A 2 -9.62 5.70 -7.22
C ASP A 2 -8.22 5.12 -7.41
N SER A 3 -7.19 5.97 -7.44
CA SER A 3 -5.78 5.58 -7.41
C SER A 3 -5.25 5.25 -6.02
N VAL A 4 -5.93 5.58 -4.92
CA VAL A 4 -5.42 5.31 -3.57
C VAL A 4 -5.84 3.90 -3.15
N ALA A 5 -4.87 3.11 -2.69
CA ALA A 5 -5.06 1.71 -2.32
C ALA A 5 -5.06 1.49 -0.80
N ALA A 6 -4.18 2.18 -0.08
CA ALA A 6 -4.06 2.08 1.37
C ALA A 6 -3.48 3.34 2.00
N CYS A 7 -3.74 3.52 3.29
CA CYS A 7 -3.12 4.52 4.13
C CYS A 7 -2.93 3.93 5.53
N ASP A 8 -1.68 3.76 5.96
CA ASP A 8 -1.35 3.06 7.21
C ASP A 8 -0.27 3.85 7.98
N LEU A 9 -0.32 3.84 9.32
CA LEU A 9 0.81 4.27 10.14
C LEU A 9 1.95 3.25 10.02
N ILE A 10 3.17 3.73 9.77
CA ILE A 10 4.35 2.86 9.62
C ILE A 10 5.38 3.06 10.73
N ASP A 11 5.38 4.22 11.39
CA ASP A 11 6.22 4.49 12.56
C ASP A 11 5.53 5.48 13.52
N LYS A 12 5.82 5.36 14.81
CA LYS A 12 5.23 6.21 15.86
C LYS A 12 6.22 6.48 17.00
N SER A 13 6.28 7.74 17.40
CA SER A 13 6.96 8.25 18.60
C SER A 13 5.96 9.00 19.49
N SER A 14 6.44 9.59 20.59
CA SER A 14 5.58 10.32 21.54
C SER A 14 4.91 11.56 20.97
N SER A 15 5.53 12.26 20.01
CA SER A 15 4.98 13.49 19.41
C SER A 15 4.88 13.45 17.89
N ARG A 16 5.62 12.55 17.23
CA ARG A 16 5.68 12.45 15.76
C ARG A 16 5.29 11.06 15.29
N ALA A 17 4.67 10.97 14.13
CA ALA A 17 4.36 9.72 13.47
C ALA A 17 4.54 9.84 11.97
N THR A 18 4.88 8.72 11.35
CA THR A 18 4.98 8.59 9.90
C THR A 18 3.87 7.69 9.40
N PHE A 19 3.09 8.18 8.43
CA PHE A 19 2.09 7.39 7.73
C PHE A 19 2.46 7.25 6.26
N ARG A 20 2.04 6.14 5.65
CA ARG A 20 2.28 5.82 4.25
C ARG A 20 0.98 5.85 3.48
N LEU A 21 0.93 6.64 2.42
CA LEU A 21 -0.12 6.58 1.41
C LEU A 21 0.36 5.72 0.24
N VAL A 22 -0.45 4.74 -0.16
CA VAL A 22 -0.15 3.85 -1.29
C VAL A 22 -1.06 4.21 -2.46
N CYS A 23 -0.45 4.60 -3.58
CA CYS A 23 -1.15 5.01 -4.78
C CYS A 23 -0.80 4.11 -5.97
N HIS A 24 -1.79 3.72 -6.76
CA HIS A 24 -1.64 3.11 -8.06
C HIS A 24 -1.40 4.19 -9.12
N GLN A 25 -0.22 4.18 -9.72
CA GLN A 25 0.10 5.00 -10.87
C GLN A 25 -0.19 4.19 -12.14
N ALA A 26 -1.24 4.57 -12.86
CA ALA A 26 -1.43 4.07 -14.22
C ALA A 26 -0.24 4.53 -15.08
N ALA A 27 0.32 3.61 -15.88
CA ALA A 27 1.39 3.96 -16.81
C ALA A 27 0.85 4.96 -17.84
N THR A 28 1.24 6.23 -17.72
CA THR A 28 1.15 7.19 -18.82
C THR A 28 2.17 6.77 -19.88
N GLY A 29 1.80 6.89 -21.16
CA GLY A 29 2.43 6.22 -22.31
C GLY A 29 3.95 6.27 -22.45
N ASP A 30 4.63 7.21 -21.78
CA ASP A 30 6.09 7.35 -21.82
C ASP A 30 6.87 6.42 -20.88
N GLN A 31 6.22 5.81 -19.87
CA GLN A 31 6.89 4.97 -18.86
C GLN A 31 6.74 3.46 -19.10
N ALA A 32 6.10 3.05 -20.20
CA ALA A 32 5.85 1.65 -20.52
C ALA A 32 7.14 0.87 -20.89
N VAL A 33 8.18 1.55 -21.34
CA VAL A 33 9.41 0.94 -21.88
C VAL A 33 10.35 0.42 -20.79
N SER A 34 10.27 0.90 -19.55
CA SER A 34 11.20 0.52 -18.48
C SER A 34 10.74 -0.64 -17.58
N LEU A 35 9.51 -1.15 -17.76
CA LEU A 35 8.92 -2.15 -16.86
C LEU A 35 8.90 -3.57 -17.43
N GLN A 36 9.39 -3.78 -18.65
CA GLN A 36 9.30 -5.05 -19.37
C GLN A 36 10.31 -6.13 -18.92
N GLY A 37 11.06 -5.88 -17.84
CA GLY A 37 12.14 -6.76 -17.37
C GLY A 37 11.81 -7.75 -16.25
N GLN A 38 10.58 -7.81 -15.72
CA GLN A 38 10.24 -8.75 -14.64
C GLN A 38 8.94 -9.51 -14.96
N GLY A 39 9.05 -10.84 -14.97
CA GLY A 39 8.09 -11.77 -15.56
C GLY A 39 6.67 -11.74 -14.98
N GLN A 40 5.73 -12.02 -15.90
CA GLN A 40 4.39 -12.59 -15.74
C GLN A 40 3.79 -12.61 -14.33
N GLY A 41 3.13 -11.50 -14.01
CA GLY A 41 2.17 -11.31 -12.92
C GLY A 41 1.69 -9.87 -12.98
N ALA A 42 0.37 -9.63 -13.00
CA ALA A 42 -0.24 -8.31 -13.09
C ALA A 42 0.50 -7.26 -12.20
N PRO A 43 0.65 -5.99 -12.66
CA PRO A 43 1.81 -5.17 -12.35
C PRO A 43 1.83 -4.73 -10.89
N LEU A 44 2.53 -5.54 -10.08
CA LEU A 44 3.06 -5.15 -8.76
C LEU A 44 3.89 -3.85 -8.84
N SER A 45 4.34 -3.47 -10.04
CA SER A 45 5.21 -2.32 -10.34
C SER A 45 4.54 -0.96 -10.26
N ASN A 46 3.21 -0.89 -10.13
CA ASN A 46 2.48 0.37 -10.29
C ASN A 46 2.07 1.01 -8.96
N PHE A 47 2.33 0.38 -7.82
CA PHE A 47 2.04 0.97 -6.51
C PHE A 47 3.24 1.78 -6.01
N LYS A 48 3.04 3.09 -5.84
CA LYS A 48 4.01 4.00 -5.23
C LYS A 48 3.65 4.25 -3.77
N HIS A 49 4.69 4.32 -2.94
CA HIS A 49 4.57 4.64 -1.52
C HIS A 49 4.99 6.09 -1.30
N HIS A 50 4.16 6.83 -0.58
CA HIS A 50 4.44 8.20 -0.17
C HIS A 50 4.39 8.25 1.35
N ASP A 51 5.54 8.47 1.96
CA ASP A 51 5.68 8.52 3.40
C ASP A 51 5.63 9.98 3.84
N PHE A 52 4.76 10.26 4.81
CA PHE A 52 4.53 11.59 5.36
C PHE A 52 4.76 11.55 6.85
N GLU A 53 5.51 12.51 7.36
CA GLU A 53 5.78 12.65 8.77
C GLU A 53 5.07 13.89 9.33
N THR A 54 4.38 13.72 10.45
CA THR A 54 3.66 14.81 11.10
C THR A 54 3.43 14.52 12.59
N GLU A 55 2.73 15.41 13.28
CA GLU A 55 2.30 15.23 14.67
C GLU A 55 1.43 13.98 14.80
N LEU A 56 1.62 13.21 15.87
CA LEU A 56 0.92 11.93 16.08
C LEU A 56 -0.60 12.06 15.89
N GLY A 57 -1.22 13.02 16.59
CA GLY A 57 -2.68 13.23 16.50
C GLY A 57 -3.16 13.57 15.09
N ARG A 58 -2.35 14.30 14.31
CA ARG A 58 -2.66 14.62 12.90
C ARG A 58 -2.51 13.41 11.99
N ALA A 59 -1.45 12.62 12.17
CA ALA A 59 -1.25 11.41 11.40
C ALA A 59 -2.41 10.42 11.60
N GLU A 60 -2.85 10.24 12.85
CA GLU A 60 -3.99 9.40 13.18
C GLU A 60 -5.29 9.90 12.56
N GLU A 61 -5.52 11.22 12.57
CA GLU A 61 -6.69 11.82 11.91
C GLU A 61 -6.71 11.57 10.41
N ILE A 62 -5.57 11.76 9.74
CA ILE A 62 -5.43 11.55 8.30
C ILE A 62 -5.70 10.08 7.95
N VAL A 63 -5.02 9.16 8.64
CA VAL A 63 -5.17 7.71 8.39
C VAL A 63 -6.62 7.26 8.60
N ARG A 64 -7.28 7.74 9.65
CA ARG A 64 -8.69 7.42 9.92
C ARG A 64 -9.62 7.95 8.84
N LYS A 65 -9.45 9.20 8.41
CA LYS A 65 -10.28 9.82 7.36
C LYS A 65 -10.09 9.12 6.02
N ILE A 66 -8.85 8.84 5.63
CA ILE A 66 -8.56 8.14 4.37
C ILE A 66 -9.08 6.71 4.44
N GLY A 67 -8.88 6.02 5.56
CA GLY A 67 -9.44 4.68 5.80
C GLY A 67 -10.96 4.65 5.56
N LEU A 68 -11.70 5.56 6.19
CA LEU A 68 -13.15 5.67 6.02
C LEU A 68 -13.55 5.94 4.56
N ILE A 69 -12.88 6.88 3.89
CA ILE A 69 -13.15 7.17 2.46
C ILE A 69 -12.96 5.91 1.60
N LEU A 70 -11.90 5.14 1.88
CA LEU A 70 -11.59 3.94 1.13
C LEU A 70 -12.51 2.77 1.46
N ASP A 71 -13.08 2.71 2.67
CA ASP A 71 -14.12 1.72 3.02
C ASP A 71 -15.44 2.02 2.32
N LEU A 72 -15.81 3.31 2.24
CA LEU A 72 -17.03 3.75 1.55
C LEU A 72 -16.92 3.61 0.03
N ARG A 73 -15.71 3.75 -0.52
CA ARG A 73 -15.45 3.65 -1.96
C ARG A 73 -14.77 2.32 -2.27
N SER A 74 -15.56 1.31 -2.65
CA SER A 74 -15.06 -0.02 -3.03
C SER A 74 -14.33 -0.02 -4.38
N SER A 75 -13.16 0.62 -4.47
CA SER A 75 -12.39 0.69 -5.71
C SER A 75 -11.79 -0.68 -6.05
N PRO A 76 -11.74 -1.07 -7.35
CA PRO A 76 -11.06 -2.30 -7.78
C PRO A 76 -9.59 -2.35 -7.36
N ILE A 77 -8.90 -1.20 -7.44
CA ILE A 77 -7.49 -1.04 -7.04
C ILE A 77 -7.28 -1.37 -5.56
N ARG A 78 -8.18 -0.95 -4.66
CA ARG A 78 -8.11 -1.31 -3.24
C ARG A 78 -8.28 -2.82 -3.04
N LYS A 79 -9.24 -3.45 -3.74
CA LYS A 79 -9.45 -4.91 -3.66
C LYS A 79 -8.21 -5.68 -4.10
N GLU A 80 -7.61 -5.30 -5.23
CA GLU A 80 -6.38 -5.91 -5.74
C GLU A 80 -5.21 -5.75 -4.77
N TYR A 81 -5.05 -4.54 -4.19
CA TYR A 81 -4.00 -4.28 -3.21
C TYR A 81 -4.16 -5.10 -1.92
N LEU A 82 -5.39 -5.25 -1.42
CA LEU A 82 -5.67 -6.10 -0.25
C LEU A 82 -5.34 -7.57 -0.53
N ALA A 83 -5.80 -8.11 -1.66
CA ALA A 83 -5.48 -9.48 -2.08
C ALA A 83 -3.96 -9.70 -2.27
N LEU A 84 -3.24 -8.66 -2.70
CA LEU A 84 -1.78 -8.69 -2.76
C LEU A 84 -1.14 -8.73 -1.36
N ARG A 85 -1.61 -7.88 -0.45
CA ARG A 85 -1.09 -7.79 0.92
C ARG A 85 -1.28 -9.12 1.67
N GLU A 86 -2.42 -9.77 1.48
CA GLU A 86 -2.72 -11.11 2.02
C GLU A 86 -1.75 -12.18 1.51
N ARG A 87 -1.48 -12.22 0.19
CA ARG A 87 -0.50 -13.16 -0.40
C ARG A 87 0.91 -12.98 0.17
N LYS A 88 1.36 -11.74 0.36
CA LYS A 88 2.67 -11.46 0.98
C LYS A 88 2.72 -11.89 2.45
N SER A 89 1.62 -11.72 3.19
CA SER A 89 1.50 -12.16 4.59
C SER A 89 1.59 -13.68 4.72
N HIS A 90 0.90 -14.43 3.85
CA HIS A 90 0.87 -15.89 3.89
C HIS A 90 2.25 -16.52 3.64
N ARG A 91 3.03 -15.94 2.74
CA ARG A 91 4.40 -16.38 2.45
C ARG A 91 5.32 -16.27 3.68
N ARG A 92 5.18 -15.22 4.49
CA ARG A 92 5.99 -15.04 5.71
C ARG A 92 5.68 -16.08 6.79
N ARG A 93 4.44 -16.59 6.86
CA ARG A 93 4.05 -17.61 7.85
C ARG A 93 4.48 -19.03 7.46
N SER A 94 4.69 -19.29 6.17
CA SER A 94 5.08 -20.62 5.67
C SER A 94 6.52 -21.05 5.98
N PHE A 95 7.39 -20.13 6.45
CA PHE A 95 8.80 -20.43 6.73
C PHE A 95 9.08 -20.97 8.14
N HIS A 96 8.05 -21.30 8.92
CA HIS A 96 8.20 -21.82 10.29
C HIS A 96 7.92 -23.33 10.42
N LEU A 97 7.78 -24.06 9.30
CA LEU A 97 7.61 -25.52 9.30
C LEU A 97 8.87 -26.19 8.76
N GLY A 98 9.96 -26.14 9.54
CA GLY A 98 11.14 -26.99 9.37
C GLY A 98 11.14 -28.10 10.43
N PRO A 99 11.41 -29.38 10.08
CA PRO A 99 11.50 -30.46 11.06
C PRO A 99 12.65 -30.21 12.04
N ARG A 100 12.41 -30.43 13.34
CA ARG A 100 13.46 -30.50 14.37
C ARG A 100 14.27 -31.78 14.23
#